data_AF-A0AA38P8A0-F1
#
_entry.id   AF-A0AA38P8A0-F1
#
_cell.length_a   1.000
_cell.length_b   1.000
_cell.length_c   1.000
_cell.angle_alpha   90.00
_cell.angle_beta   90.00
_cell.angle_gamma   90.00
#
_symmetry.space_group_name_H-M   'P 1'
#
loop_
_entity.id
_entity.type
_entity.pdbx_description
1 polymer ?
#
loop_
_entity_poly.entity_id
_entity_poly.type
_entity_poly.pdbx_seq_one_letter_code
_entity_poly.pdbx_strand_id
1 'polypeptide(L)'
;MAANHTSETQRDGWIELVDELYKLFLASPFHNEEQDVRNFWASVTGMHTDHAADQKKLFELLRDFKQRLERERRGERILLQMESTDLVPLLFRISQEAVDRAGGIPAWERLSETEQKSLHQEMYLQAVTEIGEADFEKLSPEEKGSVDLFLWAGCCMHKDMNAFKGAVTAMEAFTQSHGGKRSTRFTLQ
;
A
#
# COMPACT_ATOMS: atom_id res chain seq x y z
N MET A 1 2.01 -17.29 -3.66
CA MET A 1 2.62 -17.19 -5.01
C MET A 1 1.65 -16.45 -5.90
N ALA A 2 2.00 -15.27 -6.40
CA ALA A 2 1.13 -14.44 -7.23
C ALA A 2 0.79 -15.15 -8.56
N ALA A 3 -0.49 -15.22 -8.90
CA ALA A 3 -0.99 -15.93 -10.09
C ALA A 3 -0.62 -15.24 -11.42
N ASN A 4 -0.20 -13.97 -11.38
CA ASN A 4 0.32 -13.22 -12.52
C ASN A 4 1.23 -12.06 -12.03
N HIS A 5 1.93 -11.40 -12.97
CA HIS A 5 2.87 -10.29 -12.68
C HIS A 5 2.24 -8.89 -12.80
N THR A 6 0.92 -8.74 -12.71
CA THR A 6 0.30 -7.40 -12.76
C THR A 6 0.58 -6.59 -11.50
N SER A 7 0.62 -5.27 -11.62
CA SER A 7 0.81 -4.36 -10.48
C SER A 7 -0.27 -4.56 -9.42
N GLU A 8 -1.52 -4.80 -9.83
CA GLU A 8 -2.64 -5.06 -8.93
C GLU A 8 -2.46 -6.35 -8.13
N THR A 9 -2.10 -7.46 -8.79
CA THR A 9 -1.84 -8.72 -8.09
C THR A 9 -0.62 -8.61 -7.17
N GLN A 10 0.40 -7.84 -7.53
CA GLN A 10 1.52 -7.57 -6.65
C GLN A 10 1.12 -6.72 -5.43
N ARG A 11 0.29 -5.68 -5.62
CA ARG A 11 -0.27 -4.88 -4.53
C ARG A 11 -1.05 -5.76 -3.56
N ASP A 12 -1.96 -6.59 -4.08
CA ASP A 12 -2.79 -7.47 -3.25
C ASP A 12 -1.92 -8.48 -2.49
N GLY A 13 -0.91 -9.04 -3.15
CA GLY A 13 0.07 -9.90 -2.49
C GLY A 13 0.85 -9.22 -1.36
N TRP A 14 1.17 -7.92 -1.49
CA TRP A 14 1.79 -7.16 -0.40
C TRP A 14 0.82 -6.92 0.76
N ILE A 15 -0.44 -6.58 0.47
CA ILE A 15 -1.49 -6.37 1.48
C ILE A 15 -1.73 -7.67 2.26
N GLU A 16 -1.95 -8.77 1.55
CA GLU A 16 -2.17 -10.10 2.14
C GLU A 16 -0.98 -10.53 3.00
N LEU A 17 0.26 -10.37 2.49
CA LEU A 17 1.46 -10.73 3.24
C LEU A 17 1.57 -9.93 4.54
N VAL A 18 1.37 -8.61 4.49
CA VAL A 18 1.43 -7.76 5.68
C VAL A 18 0.34 -8.15 6.67
N ASP A 19 -0.89 -8.39 6.21
CA ASP A 19 -1.99 -8.85 7.06
C ASP A 19 -1.70 -10.20 7.72
N GLU A 20 -1.12 -11.16 6.99
CA GLU A 20 -0.71 -12.45 7.53
C GLU A 20 0.39 -12.31 8.59
N LEU A 21 1.41 -11.47 8.32
CA LEU A 21 2.47 -11.19 9.28
C LEU A 21 1.92 -10.53 10.54
N TYR A 22 0.99 -9.58 10.41
CA TYR A 22 0.35 -8.92 11.54
C TYR A 22 -0.51 -9.88 12.34
N LYS A 23 -1.29 -10.75 11.69
CA LYS A 23 -2.07 -11.82 12.35
C LYS A 23 -1.16 -12.76 13.14
N LEU A 24 -0.02 -13.16 12.56
CA LEU A 24 0.96 -14.00 13.24
C LEU A 24 1.58 -13.29 14.45
N PHE A 25 1.94 -12.01 14.30
CA PHE A 25 2.46 -11.18 15.39
C PHE A 25 1.46 -11.04 16.54
N LEU A 26 0.19 -10.75 16.22
CA LEU A 26 -0.93 -10.65 17.17
C LEU A 26 -1.24 -11.99 17.88
N ALA A 27 -0.89 -13.13 17.27
CA ALA A 27 -1.02 -14.43 17.91
C ALA A 27 0.21 -14.81 18.78
N SER A 28 1.26 -13.99 18.78
CA SER A 28 2.53 -14.27 19.48
C SER A 28 2.53 -13.70 20.91
N PRO A 29 3.31 -14.27 21.85
CA PRO A 29 3.39 -13.74 23.22
C PRO A 29 4.10 -12.37 23.32
N PHE A 30 4.57 -11.83 22.19
CA PHE A 30 5.27 -10.54 22.12
C PHE A 30 4.35 -9.37 21.75
N HIS A 31 3.08 -9.62 21.46
CA HIS A 31 2.13 -8.54 21.21
C HIS A 31 1.84 -7.79 22.52
N ASN A 32 1.69 -6.47 22.43
CA ASN A 32 1.08 -5.62 23.45
C ASN A 32 -0.26 -5.08 22.90
N GLU A 33 -1.09 -4.46 23.75
CA GLU A 33 -2.45 -4.03 23.38
C GLU A 33 -2.51 -3.06 22.17
N GLU A 34 -3.69 -3.04 21.53
CA GLU A 34 -4.14 -2.21 20.39
C GLU A 34 -3.13 -1.98 19.24
N GLN A 35 -2.77 -3.08 18.57
CA GLN A 35 -1.96 -3.03 17.35
C GLN A 35 -2.84 -3.03 16.09
N ASP A 36 -2.80 -1.92 15.35
CA ASP A 36 -3.49 -1.72 14.07
C ASP A 36 -2.51 -1.94 12.90
N VAL A 37 -2.85 -2.83 11.97
CA VAL A 37 -2.03 -3.12 10.78
C VAL A 37 -1.77 -1.87 9.93
N ARG A 38 -2.65 -0.87 9.97
CA ARG A 38 -2.47 0.42 9.28
C ARG A 38 -1.26 1.18 9.82
N ASN A 39 -0.77 0.89 11.03
CA ASN A 39 0.45 1.48 11.57
C ASN A 39 1.70 1.04 10.80
N PHE A 40 1.73 -0.21 10.31
CA PHE A 40 2.79 -0.65 9.40
C PHE A 40 2.81 0.26 8.17
N TRP A 41 1.67 0.37 7.48
CA TRP A 41 1.55 1.18 6.26
C TRP A 41 1.84 2.66 6.50
N ALA A 42 1.46 3.22 7.65
CA ALA A 42 1.81 4.57 8.06
C ALA A 42 3.34 4.77 8.20
N SER A 43 4.07 3.74 8.63
CA SER A 43 5.53 3.79 8.78
C SER A 43 6.31 3.62 7.47
N VAL A 44 5.69 3.05 6.42
CA VAL A 44 6.38 2.86 5.13
C VAL A 44 6.54 4.21 4.43
N THR A 45 7.78 4.64 4.22
CA THR A 45 8.09 5.95 3.61
C THR A 45 8.58 5.85 2.16
N GLY A 46 8.58 4.66 1.57
CA GLY A 46 8.99 4.49 0.19
C GLY A 46 9.20 3.04 -0.24
N MET A 47 9.60 2.90 -1.49
CA MET A 47 9.80 1.62 -2.15
C MET A 47 11.02 1.68 -3.08
N HIS A 48 11.76 0.57 -3.13
CA HIS A 48 12.86 0.37 -4.08
C HIS A 48 12.49 -0.80 -5.00
N THR A 49 12.18 -0.50 -6.26
CA THR A 49 11.82 -1.46 -7.30
C THR A 49 12.54 -1.16 -8.60
N ASP A 50 12.50 -2.10 -9.54
CA ASP A 50 13.07 -1.85 -10.86
C ASP A 50 12.27 -0.77 -11.65
N HIS A 51 12.78 -0.38 -12.82
CA HIS A 51 12.17 0.68 -13.62
C HIS A 51 11.02 0.21 -14.53
N ALA A 52 10.59 -1.05 -14.45
CA ALA A 52 9.54 -1.58 -15.29
C ALA A 52 8.21 -0.85 -15.06
N ALA A 53 7.37 -0.82 -16.09
CA ALA A 53 6.13 -0.04 -16.05
C ALA A 53 5.14 -0.55 -14.99
N ASP A 54 5.10 -1.87 -14.78
CA ASP A 54 4.32 -2.51 -13.73
C ASP A 54 4.83 -2.12 -12.33
N GLN A 55 6.15 -1.98 -12.14
CA GLN A 55 6.72 -1.54 -10.86
C GLN A 55 6.43 -0.08 -10.54
N LYS A 56 6.43 0.80 -11.55
CA LYS A 56 5.99 2.20 -11.38
C LYS A 56 4.52 2.29 -11.01
N LYS A 57 3.67 1.51 -11.69
CA LYS A 57 2.24 1.45 -11.36
C LYS A 57 2.01 0.86 -9.97
N LEU A 58 2.78 -0.14 -9.55
CA LEU A 58 2.73 -0.68 -8.20
C LEU A 58 3.07 0.38 -7.14
N PHE A 59 4.10 1.19 -7.39
CA PHE A 59 4.46 2.30 -6.49
C PHE A 59 3.28 3.28 -6.29
N GLU A 60 2.62 3.69 -7.38
CA GLU A 60 1.45 4.57 -7.31
C GLU A 60 0.30 3.89 -6.55
N LEU A 61 0.00 2.63 -6.85
CA LEU A 61 -1.06 1.86 -6.17
C LEU A 61 -0.82 1.74 -4.67
N LEU A 62 0.42 1.52 -4.24
CA LEU A 62 0.77 1.43 -2.82
C LEU A 62 0.78 2.79 -2.13
N ARG A 63 1.17 3.86 -2.84
CA ARG A 63 1.05 5.24 -2.33
C ARG A 63 -0.41 5.58 -2.05
N ASP A 64 -1.28 5.36 -3.03
CA ASP A 64 -2.70 5.69 -2.92
C ASP A 64 -3.37 4.84 -1.81
N PHE A 65 -3.00 3.56 -1.71
CA PHE A 65 -3.45 2.69 -0.63
C PHE A 65 -3.00 3.20 0.75
N LYS A 66 -1.72 3.56 0.90
CA LYS A 66 -1.18 4.14 2.15
C LYS A 66 -1.94 5.41 2.54
N GLN A 67 -2.14 6.33 1.59
CA GLN A 67 -2.86 7.57 1.84
C GLN A 67 -4.28 7.27 2.32
N ARG A 68 -5.01 6.40 1.61
CA ARG A 68 -6.36 5.98 2.02
C ARG A 68 -6.40 5.47 3.45
N LEU A 69 -5.50 4.54 3.83
CA LEU A 69 -5.45 4.00 5.19
C LEU A 69 -5.17 5.07 6.25
N GLU A 70 -4.35 6.07 5.93
CA GLU A 70 -4.10 7.19 6.84
C GLU A 70 -5.34 8.05 7.05
N ARG A 71 -6.11 8.33 5.98
CA ARG A 71 -7.37 9.09 6.06
C ARG A 71 -8.42 8.32 6.84
N GLU A 72 -8.56 7.03 6.58
CA GLU A 72 -9.44 6.14 7.35
C GLU A 72 -9.10 6.24 8.86
N ARG A 73 -7.82 6.04 9.23
CA ARG A 73 -7.41 6.08 10.65
C ARG A 73 -7.62 7.45 11.28
N ARG A 74 -7.37 8.53 10.53
CA ARG A 74 -7.58 9.91 10.97
C ARG A 74 -9.06 10.19 11.22
N GLY A 75 -9.92 9.74 10.31
CA GLY A 75 -11.38 9.85 10.44
C GLY A 75 -11.90 9.10 11.64
N GLU A 76 -11.45 7.86 11.87
CA GLU A 76 -11.85 7.06 13.03
C GLU A 76 -11.47 7.72 14.34
N ARG A 77 -10.27 8.30 14.43
CA ARG A 77 -9.85 9.05 15.62
C ARG A 77 -10.79 10.22 15.92
N ILE A 78 -11.31 10.88 14.89
CA ILE A 78 -12.28 11.97 15.06
C ILE A 78 -13.63 11.42 15.49
N LEU A 79 -14.10 10.33 14.86
CA LEU A 79 -15.36 9.66 15.24
C LEU A 79 -15.37 9.25 16.71
N LEU A 80 -14.27 8.71 17.21
CA LEU A 80 -14.11 8.33 18.62
C LEU A 80 -14.20 9.52 19.59
N GLN A 81 -13.97 10.74 19.09
CA GLN A 81 -14.03 11.98 19.84
C GLN A 81 -15.32 12.77 19.59
N MET A 82 -16.21 12.30 18.70
CA MET A 82 -17.47 12.97 18.42
C MET A 82 -18.46 12.81 19.58
N GLU A 83 -19.17 13.89 19.88
CA GLU A 83 -20.29 13.86 20.79
C GLU A 83 -21.46 13.05 20.21
N SER A 84 -22.25 12.41 21.08
CA SER A 84 -23.36 11.56 20.65
C SER A 84 -24.40 12.30 19.79
N THR A 85 -24.54 13.61 19.99
CA THR A 85 -25.44 14.48 19.20
C THR A 85 -25.05 14.56 17.73
N ASP A 86 -23.78 14.40 17.39
CA ASP A 86 -23.28 14.43 16.01
C ASP A 86 -23.02 13.02 15.48
N LEU A 87 -22.55 12.12 16.34
CA LEU A 87 -22.25 10.73 15.98
C LEU A 87 -23.50 9.95 15.58
N VAL A 88 -24.61 10.06 16.34
CA VAL A 88 -25.82 9.27 16.06
C VAL A 88 -26.45 9.64 14.70
N PRO A 89 -26.64 10.93 14.35
CA PRO A 89 -27.10 11.31 13.01
C PRO A 89 -26.17 10.82 11.89
N LEU A 90 -24.85 10.86 12.12
CA LEU A 90 -23.88 10.37 11.15
C LEU A 90 -24.01 8.87 10.90
N LEU A 91 -24.09 8.05 11.96
CA LEU A 91 -24.28 6.60 11.84
C LEU A 91 -25.62 6.26 11.17
N PHE A 92 -26.67 7.03 11.45
CA PHE A 92 -27.95 6.88 10.78
C PHE A 92 -27.84 7.18 9.27
N ARG A 93 -27.15 8.26 8.90
CA ARG A 93 -26.89 8.59 7.50
C ARG A 93 -26.12 7.49 6.77
N ILE A 94 -25.04 6.99 7.38
CA ILE A 94 -24.24 5.88 6.82
C ILE A 94 -25.11 4.64 6.59
N SER A 95 -25.98 4.33 7.56
CA SER A 95 -26.92 3.20 7.46
C SER A 95 -27.91 3.39 6.31
N GLN A 96 -28.46 4.60 6.18
CA GLN A 96 -29.41 4.93 5.11
C GLN A 96 -28.75 4.87 3.73
N GLU A 97 -27.53 5.39 3.59
CA GLU A 97 -26.77 5.32 2.33
C GLU A 97 -26.47 3.87 1.91
N ALA A 98 -26.19 2.98 2.87
CA ALA A 98 -26.00 1.56 2.60
C ALA A 98 -27.29 0.89 2.07
N VAL A 99 -28.44 1.23 2.66
CA VAL A 99 -29.76 0.77 2.22
C VAL A 99 -30.09 1.30 0.82
N ASP A 100 -29.84 2.59 0.58
CA ASP A 100 -30.11 3.22 -0.72
C ASP A 100 -29.23 2.61 -1.81
N ARG A 101 -27.96 2.32 -1.51
CA ARG A 101 -27.02 1.66 -2.41
C ARG A 101 -27.42 0.22 -2.75
N ALA A 102 -28.08 -0.48 -1.83
CA ALA A 102 -28.69 -1.78 -2.11
C ALA A 102 -29.92 -1.69 -3.03
N GLY A 103 -30.46 -0.49 -3.28
CA GLY A 103 -31.69 -0.27 -4.05
C GLY A 103 -32.93 -0.02 -3.17
N GLY A 104 -32.72 0.41 -1.92
CA GLY A 104 -33.76 0.68 -0.94
C GLY A 104 -34.08 -0.52 -0.05
N ILE A 105 -34.95 -0.30 0.94
CA ILE A 105 -35.29 -1.28 1.99
C ILE A 105 -35.66 -2.67 1.42
N PRO A 106 -36.53 -2.79 0.39
CA PRO A 106 -36.94 -4.12 -0.09
C PRO A 106 -35.81 -4.92 -0.75
N ALA A 107 -34.78 -4.24 -1.25
CA ALA A 107 -33.60 -4.89 -1.82
C ALA A 107 -32.59 -5.21 -0.72
N TRP A 108 -32.40 -4.29 0.23
CA TRP A 108 -31.61 -4.51 1.44
C TRP A 108 -32.03 -5.75 2.23
N GLU A 109 -33.34 -5.92 2.48
CA GLU A 109 -33.88 -7.07 3.22
C GLU A 109 -33.68 -8.41 2.52
N ARG A 110 -33.39 -8.42 1.21
CA ARG A 110 -33.08 -9.65 0.45
C ARG A 110 -31.61 -10.03 0.48
N LEU A 111 -30.74 -9.10 0.87
CA LEU A 111 -29.32 -9.36 1.01
C LEU A 111 -29.08 -10.28 2.20
N SER A 112 -28.10 -11.17 2.06
CA SER A 112 -27.57 -11.93 3.19
C SER A 112 -26.93 -11.00 4.23
N GLU A 113 -26.80 -11.46 5.48
CA GLU A 113 -26.12 -10.68 6.51
C GLU A 113 -24.69 -10.29 6.12
N THR A 114 -23.98 -11.16 5.38
CA THR A 114 -22.63 -10.87 4.91
C THR A 114 -22.61 -9.73 3.89
N GLU A 115 -23.56 -9.72 2.96
CA GLU A 115 -23.70 -8.64 1.97
C GLU A 115 -24.10 -7.32 2.63
N GLN A 116 -25.04 -7.36 3.58
CA GLN A 116 -25.43 -6.19 4.36
C GLN A 116 -24.24 -5.61 5.13
N LYS A 117 -23.48 -6.47 5.83
CA LYS A 117 -22.26 -6.04 6.56
C LYS A 117 -21.23 -5.45 5.62
N SER A 118 -21.00 -6.06 4.45
CA SER A 118 -20.05 -5.58 3.45
C SER A 118 -20.42 -4.18 2.93
N LEU A 119 -21.68 -3.96 2.53
CA LEU A 119 -22.16 -2.65 2.07
C LEU A 119 -22.10 -1.60 3.18
N HIS A 120 -22.51 -1.97 4.39
CA HIS A 120 -22.44 -1.05 5.53
C HIS A 120 -21.00 -0.67 5.85
N GLN A 121 -20.07 -1.63 5.82
CA GLN A 121 -18.64 -1.40 6.00
C GLN A 121 -18.09 -0.48 4.90
N GLU A 122 -18.50 -0.68 3.65
CA GLU A 122 -18.09 0.21 2.54
C GLU A 122 -18.53 1.66 2.80
N MET A 123 -19.79 1.88 3.18
CA MET A 123 -20.31 3.23 3.46
C MET A 123 -19.68 3.85 4.70
N TYR A 124 -19.42 3.04 5.72
CA TYR A 124 -18.69 3.46 6.90
C TYR A 124 -17.29 3.94 6.53
N LEU A 125 -16.50 3.12 5.82
CA LEU A 125 -15.14 3.48 5.42
C LEU A 125 -15.12 4.72 4.52
N GLN A 126 -16.11 4.89 3.63
CA GLN A 126 -16.24 6.09 2.83
C GLN A 126 -16.43 7.34 3.71
N ALA A 127 -17.42 7.33 4.62
CA ALA A 127 -17.72 8.46 5.48
C ALA A 127 -16.54 8.80 6.41
N VAL A 128 -15.88 7.78 6.95
CA VAL A 128 -14.67 7.93 7.77
C VAL A 128 -13.55 8.58 6.96
N THR A 129 -13.31 8.09 5.73
CA THR A 129 -12.26 8.63 4.85
C THR A 129 -12.51 10.10 4.54
N GLU A 130 -13.77 10.50 4.28
CA GLU A 130 -14.15 11.89 4.03
C GLU A 130 -13.87 12.79 5.25
N ILE A 131 -14.19 12.32 6.46
CA ILE A 131 -13.88 13.03 7.71
C ILE A 131 -12.36 13.17 7.90
N GLY A 132 -11.64 12.08 7.63
CA GLY A 132 -10.18 12.04 7.70
C GLY A 132 -9.54 13.02 6.71
N GLU A 133 -10.00 13.04 5.47
CA GLU A 133 -9.53 13.97 4.44
C GLU A 133 -9.80 15.42 4.83
N ALA A 134 -10.98 15.73 5.35
CA ALA A 134 -11.31 17.07 5.84
C ALA A 134 -10.42 17.53 7.00
N ASP A 135 -9.94 16.61 7.85
CA ASP A 135 -8.97 16.91 8.90
C ASP A 135 -7.53 17.01 8.36
N PHE A 136 -7.15 16.15 7.43
CA PHE A 136 -5.87 16.23 6.73
C PHE A 136 -5.72 17.58 6.02
N GLU A 137 -6.79 18.08 5.41
CA GLU A 137 -6.76 19.35 4.69
C GLU A 137 -6.46 20.58 5.58
N LYS A 138 -6.68 20.47 6.89
CA LYS A 138 -6.37 21.53 7.87
C LYS A 138 -4.88 21.58 8.23
N LEU A 139 -4.10 20.56 7.89
CA LEU A 139 -2.67 20.50 8.20
C LEU A 139 -1.87 21.52 7.38
N SER A 140 -0.73 21.94 7.93
CA SER A 140 0.24 22.74 7.20
C SER A 140 0.86 21.94 6.04
N PRO A 141 1.43 22.61 5.02
CA PRO A 141 2.08 21.92 3.91
C PRO A 141 3.22 20.98 4.34
N GLU A 142 3.95 21.31 5.41
CA GLU A 142 5.01 20.47 5.96
C GLU A 142 4.46 19.20 6.59
N GLU A 143 3.41 19.32 7.40
CA GLU A 143 2.73 18.17 8.01
C GLU A 143 2.10 17.26 6.95
N LYS A 144 1.43 17.83 5.94
CA LYS A 144 0.91 17.05 4.80
C LYS A 144 2.03 16.28 4.10
N GLY A 145 3.16 16.94 3.84
CA GLY A 145 4.33 16.32 3.21
C GLY A 145 4.92 15.18 4.05
N SER A 146 4.95 15.32 5.37
CA SER A 146 5.42 14.26 6.27
C SER A 146 4.45 13.07 6.33
N VAL A 147 3.15 13.33 6.37
CA VAL A 147 2.11 12.29 6.44
C VAL A 147 2.07 11.45 5.16
N ASP A 148 2.17 12.12 4.01
CA ASP A 148 2.09 11.49 2.68
C ASP A 148 3.43 11.04 2.13
N LEU A 149 4.51 11.12 2.92
CA LEU A 149 5.85 10.77 2.46
C LEU A 149 5.90 9.33 1.95
N PHE A 150 6.10 9.18 0.65
CA PHE A 150 6.30 7.90 -0.01
C PHE A 150 7.21 8.07 -1.23
N LEU A 151 8.47 7.66 -1.10
CA LEU A 151 9.52 7.89 -2.08
C LEU A 151 9.80 6.67 -2.94
N TRP A 152 10.02 6.86 -4.23
CA TRP A 152 10.53 5.81 -5.12
C TRP A 152 12.03 5.99 -5.33
N ALA A 153 12.83 5.03 -4.87
CA ALA A 153 14.29 5.07 -5.03
C ALA A 153 14.77 4.57 -6.41
N GLY A 154 13.90 3.89 -7.17
CA GLY A 154 14.26 3.27 -8.45
C GLY A 154 15.18 2.06 -8.31
N CYS A 155 15.82 1.64 -9.41
CA CYS A 155 16.66 0.45 -9.47
C CYS A 155 18.16 0.80 -9.37
N CYS A 156 18.89 0.20 -8.44
CA CYS A 156 20.36 0.19 -8.46
C CYS A 156 20.94 -0.85 -9.42
N MET A 157 20.25 -1.98 -9.65
CA MET A 157 20.80 -3.15 -10.32
C MET A 157 21.27 -2.89 -11.75
N HIS A 158 20.55 -2.08 -12.53
CA HIS A 158 20.94 -1.76 -13.90
C HIS A 158 22.17 -0.84 -13.98
N LYS A 159 22.35 0.06 -12.99
CA LYS A 159 23.53 0.93 -12.90
C LYS A 159 24.76 0.11 -12.50
N ASP A 160 24.59 -0.79 -11.54
CA ASP A 160 25.66 -1.68 -11.07
C ASP A 160 26.08 -2.66 -12.19
N MET A 161 25.12 -3.21 -12.93
CA MET A 161 25.41 -4.07 -14.08
C MET A 161 26.14 -3.33 -15.20
N ASN A 162 25.77 -2.07 -15.48
CA ASN A 162 26.47 -1.27 -16.50
C ASN A 162 27.90 -0.93 -16.06
N ALA A 163 28.11 -0.63 -14.78
CA ALA A 163 29.46 -0.45 -14.23
C ALA A 163 30.30 -1.72 -14.37
N PHE A 164 29.73 -2.89 -14.06
CA PHE A 164 30.41 -4.17 -14.23
C PHE A 164 30.74 -4.48 -15.69
N LYS A 165 29.80 -4.24 -16.63
CA LYS A 165 30.07 -4.36 -18.07
C LYS A 165 31.22 -3.46 -18.51
N GLY A 166 31.23 -2.19 -18.07
CA GLY A 166 32.33 -1.27 -18.32
C GLY A 166 33.67 -1.78 -17.78
N ALA A 167 33.69 -2.30 -16.56
CA ALA A 167 34.87 -2.89 -15.96
C ALA A 167 35.39 -4.10 -16.75
N VAL A 168 34.51 -5.02 -17.16
CA VAL A 168 34.89 -6.17 -18.00
C VAL A 168 35.46 -5.69 -19.34
N THR A 169 34.81 -4.75 -20.03
CA THR A 169 35.33 -4.20 -21.29
C THR A 169 36.71 -3.57 -21.12
N ALA A 170 36.93 -2.81 -20.04
CA ALA A 170 38.24 -2.20 -19.75
C ALA A 170 39.31 -3.26 -19.45
N MET A 171 38.99 -4.29 -18.66
CA MET A 171 39.91 -5.40 -18.36
C MET A 171 40.27 -6.21 -19.60
N GLU A 172 39.30 -6.45 -20.49
CA GLU A 172 39.56 -7.12 -21.78
C GLU A 172 40.52 -6.30 -22.65
N ALA A 173 40.30 -4.98 -22.75
CA ALA A 173 41.17 -4.08 -23.52
C ALA A 173 42.58 -4.00 -22.93
N PHE A 174 42.70 -3.93 -21.61
CA PHE A 174 43.99 -3.96 -20.90
C PHE A 174 44.74 -5.28 -21.18
N THR A 175 44.03 -6.41 -21.07
CA THR A 175 44.62 -7.74 -21.29
C THR A 175 45.12 -7.91 -22.73
N GLN A 176 44.33 -7.46 -23.72
CA GLN A 176 44.72 -7.50 -25.14
C GLN A 176 45.93 -6.62 -25.45
N SER A 177 45.97 -5.40 -24.91
CA SER A 177 47.10 -4.46 -25.10
C SER A 177 48.41 -4.92 -24.46
N HIS A 178 48.35 -5.84 -23.49
CA HIS A 178 49.52 -6.37 -22.77
C HIS A 178 49.79 -7.85 -23.06
N GLY A 179 49.33 -8.35 -24.22
CA GLY A 179 49.70 -9.68 -24.75
C GLY A 179 48.99 -10.87 -24.11
N GLY A 180 47.97 -10.64 -23.28
CA GLY A 180 47.13 -11.70 -22.73
C GLY A 180 46.20 -12.28 -23.79
N LYS A 181 46.14 -13.62 -23.88
CA LYS A 181 45.26 -14.33 -24.83
C LYS A 181 43.86 -14.50 -24.23
N ARG A 182 42.80 -14.22 -25.00
CA ARG A 182 41.42 -14.58 -24.61
C ARG A 182 41.33 -16.09 -24.46
N SER A 183 40.98 -16.58 -23.27
CA SER A 183 40.62 -17.98 -23.06
C SER A 183 39.17 -18.17 -23.53
N THR A 184 38.94 -19.03 -24.52
CA THR A 184 37.62 -19.33 -25.10
C THR A 184 36.82 -20.35 -24.28
N ARG A 185 37.16 -20.56 -23.00
CA ARG A 185 36.66 -21.67 -22.18
C ARG A 185 35.50 -21.27 -21.26
N PHE A 186 34.42 -20.70 -21.79
CA PHE A 186 33.13 -20.66 -21.08
C PHE A 186 31.98 -20.69 -22.09
N THR A 187 31.75 -21.87 -22.68
CA THR A 187 30.42 -22.27 -23.13
C THR A 187 29.70 -22.81 -21.90
N LEU A 188 28.71 -22.06 -21.39
CA LEU A 188 27.77 -22.56 -20.40
C LEU A 188 26.94 -23.67 -21.07
N GLN A 189 27.04 -24.90 -20.56
CA GLN A 189 26.06 -25.97 -20.77
C GLN A 189 24.87 -25.73 -19.84
#